data_AF-A0A3L6S2N4-F1
#
_entry.id   AF-A0A3L6S2N4-F1
#
_cell.length_a   1.000
_cell.length_b   1.000
_cell.length_c   1.000
_cell.angle_alpha   90.00
_cell.angle_beta   90.00
_cell.angle_gamma   90.00
#
_symmetry.space_group_name_H-M   'P 1'
#
loop_
_entity.id
_entity.type
_entity.pdbx_description
1 polymer ?
#
loop_
_entity_poly.entity_id
_entity_poly.type
_entity_poly.pdbx_seq_one_letter_code
_entity_poly.pdbx_strand_id
1 'polypeptide(L)'
;MAAALRLPAPPAARWAPLPPQVPASASSAAARRVRPPRRLAARRAKGEEAPEPVEVPPPVRTLLIDNYDSYTYNIFQELSVVNGVPPVVVRNDEWTWRDVFNRVYKDRAFDNIVISPGPGSPACPADIGVCLRILLECGDIPILGVCLGHQALGFIHGAKIVHAPEAIHGRLRQGLELCYMKNKPTRSGDSLLNSSYSYS
;
A
#
# COMPACT_ATOMS: atom_id res chain seq x y z
N MET A 1 -38.14 -9.66 32.37
CA MET A 1 -36.91 -10.37 32.82
C MET A 1 -35.91 -10.33 31.68
N ALA A 2 -34.89 -9.48 31.78
CA ALA A 2 -33.85 -9.30 30.76
C ALA A 2 -32.53 -9.87 31.30
N ALA A 3 -31.99 -10.89 30.62
CA ALA A 3 -30.70 -11.49 30.94
C ALA A 3 -29.60 -10.73 30.17
N ALA A 4 -28.79 -9.95 30.89
CA ALA A 4 -27.61 -9.30 30.34
C ALA A 4 -26.42 -10.27 30.40
N LEU A 5 -25.98 -10.78 29.24
CA LEU A 5 -24.71 -11.49 29.11
C LEU A 5 -23.55 -10.48 29.24
N ARG A 6 -22.83 -10.54 30.37
CA ARG A 6 -21.54 -9.87 30.55
C ARG A 6 -20.44 -10.74 29.95
N LEU A 7 -19.74 -10.23 28.94
CA LEU A 7 -18.48 -10.80 28.47
C LEU A 7 -17.33 -10.39 29.39
N PRO A 8 -16.32 -11.27 29.63
CA PRO A 8 -15.14 -10.90 30.40
C PRO A 8 -14.22 -9.96 29.62
N ALA A 9 -13.58 -9.03 30.34
CA ALA A 9 -12.60 -8.11 29.76
C ALA A 9 -11.36 -8.88 29.25
N PRO A 10 -10.75 -8.45 28.11
CA PRO A 10 -9.53 -9.07 27.62
C PRO A 10 -8.36 -8.79 28.59
N PRO A 11 -7.38 -9.71 28.69
CA PRO A 11 -6.22 -9.50 29.56
C PRO A 11 -5.37 -8.33 29.06
N ALA A 12 -4.98 -7.45 29.98
CA ALA A 12 -4.10 -6.33 29.70
C ALA A 12 -2.76 -6.82 29.15
N ALA A 13 -2.47 -6.47 27.89
CA ALA A 13 -1.16 -6.68 27.30
C ALA A 13 -0.12 -5.82 28.04
N ARG A 14 0.63 -6.44 28.95
CA ARG A 14 1.84 -5.87 29.55
C ARG A 14 2.92 -5.82 28.48
N TRP A 15 3.01 -4.71 27.76
CA TRP A 15 4.19 -4.40 26.98
C TRP A 15 5.30 -3.95 27.94
N ALA A 16 6.45 -4.60 27.90
CA ALA A 16 7.63 -4.15 28.62
C ALA A 16 8.17 -2.88 27.94
N PRO A 17 8.67 -1.87 28.68
CA PRO A 17 9.30 -0.71 28.07
C PRO A 17 10.53 -1.15 27.28
N LEU A 18 10.69 -0.60 26.08
CA LEU A 18 11.92 -0.72 25.31
C LEU A 18 13.12 -0.23 26.15
N PRO A 19 14.26 -0.93 26.15
CA PRO A 19 15.42 -0.52 26.90
C PRO A 19 15.94 0.84 26.41
N PRO A 20 16.48 1.68 27.30
CA PRO A 20 17.01 2.99 26.93
C PRO A 20 18.20 2.83 25.97
N GLN A 21 18.16 3.59 24.88
CA GLN A 21 19.26 3.62 23.90
C GLN A 21 20.50 4.23 24.56
N VAL A 22 21.58 3.44 24.62
CA VAL A 22 22.87 3.88 25.15
C VAL A 22 23.52 4.82 24.13
N PRO A 23 24.01 6.01 24.52
CA PRO A 23 24.74 6.87 23.60
C PRO A 23 26.10 6.24 23.26
N ALA A 24 26.45 6.31 21.97
CA ALA A 24 27.73 5.83 21.46
C ALA A 24 28.88 6.69 22.01
N SER A 25 29.47 6.28 23.13
CA SER A 25 30.74 6.81 23.59
C SER A 25 31.90 6.02 22.98
N ALA A 26 32.82 6.76 22.35
CA ALA A 26 34.03 6.28 21.72
C ALA A 26 34.88 5.38 22.65
N SER A 27 35.30 4.23 22.12
CA SER A 27 36.41 3.45 22.66
C SER A 27 37.39 3.14 21.54
N SER A 28 38.55 3.79 21.62
CA SER A 28 39.73 3.47 20.83
C SER A 28 40.28 2.11 21.26
N ALA A 29 40.10 1.09 20.43
CA ALA A 29 40.77 -0.20 20.59
C ALA A 29 41.51 -0.56 19.31
N ALA A 30 42.83 -0.69 19.45
CA ALA A 30 43.77 -0.97 18.39
C ALA A 30 43.33 -2.15 17.50
N ALA A 31 43.22 -1.89 16.20
CA ALA A 31 42.91 -2.89 15.20
C ALA A 31 44.01 -3.98 15.17
N ARG A 32 43.71 -5.17 15.71
CA ARG A 32 44.43 -6.39 15.35
C ARG A 32 44.26 -6.60 13.85
N ARG A 33 45.35 -6.47 13.09
CA ARG A 33 45.38 -6.77 11.65
C ARG A 33 45.07 -8.26 11.43
N VAL A 34 43.82 -8.58 11.16
CA VAL A 34 43.44 -9.87 10.58
C VAL A 34 43.92 -9.84 9.12
N ARG A 35 44.86 -10.74 8.77
CA ARG A 35 45.28 -10.91 7.37
C ARG A 35 44.07 -11.43 6.57
N PRO A 36 43.72 -10.81 5.43
CA PRO A 36 42.59 -11.26 4.65
C PRO A 36 42.87 -12.65 4.07
N PRO A 37 41.85 -13.51 3.90
CA PRO A 37 42.01 -14.81 3.27
C PRO A 37 42.56 -14.65 1.84
N ARG A 38 43.46 -15.55 1.43
CA ARG A 38 44.25 -15.53 0.17
C ARG A 38 43.43 -15.27 -1.11
N ARG A 39 42.11 -15.46 -1.11
CA ARG A 39 41.22 -15.16 -2.24
C ARG A 39 41.09 -13.67 -2.56
N LEU A 40 41.18 -12.76 -1.58
CA LEU A 40 41.07 -11.31 -1.85
C LEU A 40 42.35 -10.71 -2.46
N ALA A 41 43.52 -11.30 -2.16
CA ALA A 41 44.79 -10.85 -2.71
C ALA A 41 44.91 -11.11 -4.22
N ALA A 42 44.28 -12.19 -4.72
CA ALA A 42 44.31 -12.55 -6.13
C ALA A 42 43.46 -11.62 -7.02
N ARG A 43 42.38 -11.03 -6.49
CA ARG A 43 41.54 -10.08 -7.25
C ARG A 43 42.24 -8.74 -7.52
N ARG A 44 43.10 -8.28 -6.60
CA ARG A 44 43.90 -7.05 -6.80
C ARG A 44 44.94 -7.17 -7.91
N ALA A 45 45.36 -8.38 -8.29
CA ALA A 45 46.31 -8.60 -9.38
C ALA A 45 45.65 -8.66 -10.77
N LYS A 46 44.30 -8.64 -10.85
CA LYS A 46 43.57 -8.82 -12.11
C LYS A 46 42.89 -7.56 -12.67
N GLY A 47 43.05 -6.40 -12.05
CA GLY A 47 42.43 -5.17 -12.56
C GLY A 47 40.91 -5.26 -12.68
N GLU A 48 40.25 -6.03 -11.81
CA GLU A 48 38.80 -5.93 -11.66
C GLU A 48 38.52 -4.65 -10.88
N GLU A 49 38.21 -3.60 -11.63
CA GLU A 49 37.67 -2.33 -11.15
C GLU A 49 36.56 -2.61 -10.14
N ALA A 50 36.61 -1.94 -8.99
CA ALA A 50 35.56 -2.06 -8.00
C ALA A 50 34.23 -1.69 -8.68
N PRO A 51 33.12 -2.40 -8.40
CA PRO A 51 31.84 -2.04 -8.99
C PRO A 51 31.57 -0.57 -8.67
N GLU A 52 31.43 0.24 -9.72
CA GLU A 52 30.97 1.62 -9.65
C GLU A 52 29.75 1.68 -8.71
N PRO A 53 29.68 2.67 -7.80
CA PRO A 53 28.55 2.77 -6.88
C PRO A 53 27.26 2.84 -7.70
N VAL A 54 26.46 1.78 -7.61
CA VAL A 54 25.14 1.74 -8.23
C VAL A 54 24.34 2.88 -7.62
N GLU A 55 24.01 3.89 -8.41
CA GLU A 55 23.14 4.99 -8.01
C GLU A 55 21.80 4.38 -7.61
N VAL A 56 21.57 4.27 -6.30
CA VAL A 56 20.29 3.78 -5.78
C VAL A 56 19.29 4.90 -6.01
N PRO A 57 18.20 4.69 -6.79
CA PRO A 57 17.20 5.72 -6.98
C PRO A 57 16.64 6.15 -5.62
N PRO A 58 16.22 7.42 -5.48
CA PRO A 58 15.69 7.92 -4.22
C PRO A 58 14.48 7.10 -3.78
N PRO A 59 14.28 6.90 -2.47
CA PRO A 59 13.19 6.09 -1.96
C PRO A 59 11.83 6.69 -2.32
N VAL A 60 10.86 5.82 -2.61
CA VAL A 60 9.51 6.23 -3.03
C VAL A 60 8.54 6.09 -1.86
N ARG A 61 7.94 7.19 -1.41
CA ARG A 61 7.01 7.21 -0.27
C ARG A 61 5.61 6.87 -0.75
N THR A 62 5.06 5.78 -0.24
CA THR A 62 3.77 5.25 -0.70
C THR A 62 2.73 5.32 0.40
N LEU A 63 1.52 5.78 0.06
CA LEU A 63 0.34 5.60 0.90
C LEU A 63 -0.37 4.31 0.49
N LEU A 64 -0.47 3.34 1.38
CA LEU A 64 -1.20 2.09 1.18
C LEU A 64 -2.54 2.15 1.93
N ILE A 65 -3.65 2.17 1.19
CA ILE A 65 -4.98 2.13 1.77
C ILE A 65 -5.42 0.66 1.95
N ASP A 66 -5.68 0.26 3.19
CA ASP A 66 -6.15 -1.07 3.58
C ASP A 66 -7.69 -1.13 3.59
N ASN A 67 -8.26 -1.96 2.71
CA ASN A 67 -9.68 -2.28 2.69
C ASN A 67 -9.98 -3.55 3.52
N TYR A 68 -9.33 -3.69 4.68
CA TYR A 68 -9.52 -4.81 5.61
C TYR A 68 -9.21 -6.18 5.01
N ASP A 69 -8.09 -6.30 4.30
CA ASP A 69 -7.71 -7.54 3.61
C ASP A 69 -6.49 -8.23 4.20
N SER A 70 -6.47 -9.56 4.14
CA SER A 70 -5.37 -10.37 4.67
C SER A 70 -4.11 -10.30 3.81
N TYR A 71 -4.18 -9.86 2.55
CA TYR A 71 -3.04 -9.71 1.65
C TYR A 71 -2.40 -8.32 1.69
N THR A 72 -2.96 -7.35 2.42
CA THR A 72 -2.39 -5.99 2.52
C THR A 72 -0.92 -6.01 2.99
N TYR A 73 -0.57 -6.87 3.94
CA TYR A 73 0.81 -6.96 4.43
C TYR A 73 1.78 -7.67 3.47
N ASN A 74 1.30 -8.48 2.54
CA ASN A 74 2.14 -8.99 1.46
C ASN A 74 2.54 -7.83 0.53
N ILE A 75 1.60 -6.96 0.18
CA ILE A 75 1.85 -5.76 -0.61
C ILE A 75 2.79 -4.81 0.14
N PHE A 76 2.58 -4.62 1.45
CA PHE A 76 3.46 -3.81 2.30
C PHE A 76 4.93 -4.27 2.21
N GLN A 77 5.17 -5.57 2.32
CA GLN A 77 6.52 -6.13 2.29
C GLN A 77 7.19 -5.89 0.94
N GLU A 78 6.49 -6.18 -0.16
CA GLU A 78 7.01 -5.95 -1.51
C GLU A 78 7.31 -4.46 -1.76
N LEU A 79 6.38 -3.57 -1.40
CA LEU A 79 6.60 -2.12 -1.51
C LEU A 79 7.80 -1.65 -0.66
N SER A 80 7.97 -2.20 0.54
CA SER A 80 9.10 -1.85 1.41
C SER A 80 10.45 -2.19 0.78
N VAL A 81 10.53 -3.33 0.07
CA VAL A 81 11.74 -3.77 -0.63
C VAL A 81 11.96 -2.94 -1.89
N VAL A 82 10.94 -2.81 -2.73
CA VAL A 82 11.05 -2.15 -4.04
C VAL A 82 11.28 -0.65 -3.90
N ASN A 83 10.60 0.01 -2.95
CA ASN A 83 10.68 1.46 -2.79
C ASN A 83 11.79 1.90 -1.82
N GLY A 84 12.47 0.96 -1.16
CA GLY A 84 13.52 1.22 -0.17
C GLY A 84 13.03 1.80 1.16
N VAL A 85 11.74 2.11 1.29
CA VAL A 85 11.09 2.59 2.52
C VAL A 85 9.70 1.95 2.67
N PRO A 86 9.28 1.63 3.92
CA PRO A 86 7.97 1.05 4.14
C PRO A 86 6.86 2.07 3.81
N PRO A 87 5.74 1.61 3.21
CA PRO A 87 4.59 2.47 2.97
C PRO A 87 3.90 2.84 4.28
N VAL A 88 3.19 3.97 4.28
CA VAL A 88 2.26 4.32 5.37
C VAL A 88 0.94 3.61 5.10
N VAL A 89 0.50 2.76 6.04
CA VAL A 89 -0.77 2.03 5.92
C VAL A 89 -1.86 2.75 6.68
N VAL A 90 -3.00 2.94 6.02
CA VAL A 90 -4.18 3.60 6.59
C VAL A 90 -5.41 2.80 6.16
N ARG A 91 -6.36 2.55 7.06
CA ARG A 91 -7.60 1.89 6.66
C ARG A 91 -8.50 2.84 5.85
N ASN A 92 -9.34 2.27 5.00
CA ASN A 92 -10.21 3.04 4.10
C ASN A 92 -11.21 3.98 4.82
N ASP A 93 -11.41 3.83 6.12
CA ASP A 93 -12.29 4.61 6.99
C ASP A 93 -11.56 5.35 8.13
N GLU A 94 -10.23 5.20 8.24
CA GLU A 94 -9.44 5.79 9.32
C GLU A 94 -9.16 7.28 9.11
N TRP A 95 -8.90 7.67 7.86
CA TRP A 95 -8.68 9.07 7.49
C TRP A 95 -9.89 9.66 6.79
N THR A 96 -10.22 10.89 7.16
CA THR A 96 -11.18 11.67 6.38
C THR A 96 -10.54 12.11 5.06
N TRP A 97 -11.37 12.50 4.09
CA TRP A 97 -10.85 13.11 2.86
C TRP A 97 -9.94 14.32 3.13
N ARG A 98 -10.29 15.13 4.15
CA ARG A 98 -9.50 16.30 4.51
C ARG A 98 -8.09 15.91 4.95
N ASP A 99 -7.96 14.80 5.68
CA ASP A 99 -6.66 14.30 6.13
C ASP A 99 -5.83 13.82 4.95
N VAL A 100 -6.43 13.00 4.07
CA VAL A 100 -5.78 12.55 2.83
C VAL A 100 -5.32 13.74 2.00
N PHE A 101 -6.19 14.71 1.74
CA PHE A 101 -5.88 15.89 0.96
C PHE A 101 -4.70 16.67 1.55
N ASN A 102 -4.69 16.91 2.87
CA ASN A 102 -3.60 17.61 3.52
C ASN A 102 -2.28 16.84 3.37
N ARG A 103 -2.27 15.53 3.61
CA ARG A 103 -1.07 14.69 3.53
C ARG A 103 -0.51 14.59 2.12
N VAL A 104 -1.38 14.41 1.12
CA VAL A 104 -1.00 14.24 -0.28
C VAL A 104 -0.57 15.56 -0.89
N TYR A 105 -1.35 16.63 -0.73
CA TYR A 105 -1.13 17.89 -1.47
C TYR A 105 -0.42 18.98 -0.69
N LYS A 106 -0.73 19.15 0.61
CA LYS A 106 -0.09 20.21 1.41
C LYS A 106 1.27 19.77 1.92
N ASP A 107 1.33 18.58 2.52
CA ASP A 107 2.56 18.05 3.10
C ASP A 107 3.44 17.38 2.02
N ARG A 108 2.87 17.04 0.86
CA ARG A 108 3.54 16.28 -0.22
C ARG A 108 4.26 15.05 0.32
N ALA A 109 3.56 14.34 1.22
CA ALA A 109 4.13 13.25 2.00
C ALA A 109 4.30 11.96 1.17
N PHE A 110 3.57 11.83 0.06
CA PHE A 110 3.49 10.62 -0.74
C PHE A 110 3.75 10.91 -2.21
N ASP A 111 4.44 9.98 -2.87
CA ASP A 111 4.80 10.02 -4.28
C ASP A 111 3.84 9.15 -5.12
N ASN A 112 3.17 8.17 -4.50
CA ASN A 112 2.12 7.37 -5.10
C ASN A 112 1.13 6.83 -4.04
N ILE A 113 0.01 6.29 -4.51
CA ILE A 113 -1.02 5.67 -3.67
C ILE A 113 -1.29 4.25 -4.17
N VAL A 114 -1.40 3.30 -3.25
CA VAL A 114 -1.80 1.92 -3.52
C VAL A 114 -3.09 1.64 -2.76
N ILE A 115 -4.09 1.07 -3.43
CA ILE A 115 -5.36 0.66 -2.83
C ILE A 115 -5.39 -0.87 -2.81
N SER A 116 -5.44 -1.44 -1.59
CA SER A 116 -5.34 -2.88 -1.37
C SER A 116 -6.55 -3.64 -1.92
N PRO A 117 -6.46 -4.98 -2.00
CA PRO A 117 -7.64 -5.84 -2.07
C PRO A 117 -8.55 -5.61 -0.86
N GLY A 118 -9.76 -6.17 -0.93
CA GLY A 118 -10.74 -6.13 0.15
C GLY A 118 -11.98 -6.94 -0.22
N PRO A 119 -12.78 -7.33 0.78
CA PRO A 119 -14.10 -7.89 0.54
C PRO A 119 -15.07 -6.80 0.03
N GLY A 120 -16.19 -7.22 -0.54
CA GLY A 120 -17.28 -6.30 -0.90
C GLY A 120 -17.25 -5.82 -2.34
N SER A 121 -17.81 -4.63 -2.58
CA SER A 121 -18.02 -4.08 -3.91
C SER A 121 -17.72 -2.57 -3.96
N PRO A 122 -17.08 -2.06 -5.03
CA PRO A 122 -16.83 -0.63 -5.16
C PRO A 122 -18.13 0.19 -5.32
N ALA A 123 -19.26 -0.45 -5.61
CA ALA A 123 -20.57 0.19 -5.63
C ALA A 123 -21.13 0.46 -4.22
N CYS A 124 -20.55 -0.16 -3.16
CA CYS A 124 -20.91 0.07 -1.77
C CYS A 124 -19.91 1.06 -1.14
N PRO A 125 -20.32 2.30 -0.79
CA PRO A 125 -19.41 3.29 -0.21
C PRO A 125 -18.73 2.84 1.09
N ALA A 126 -19.39 2.00 1.88
CA ALA A 126 -18.84 1.49 3.13
C ALA A 126 -17.68 0.51 2.93
N ASP A 127 -17.67 -0.24 1.82
CA ASP A 127 -16.65 -1.26 1.54
C ASP A 127 -15.33 -0.64 1.05
N ILE A 128 -15.41 0.56 0.46
CA ILE A 128 -14.31 1.21 -0.26
C ILE A 128 -13.89 2.55 0.38
N GLY A 129 -14.73 3.11 1.25
CA GLY A 129 -14.44 4.28 2.08
C GLY A 129 -13.91 5.47 1.28
N VAL A 130 -12.81 6.06 1.78
CA VAL A 130 -12.16 7.23 1.17
C VAL A 130 -11.56 6.94 -0.21
N CYS A 131 -11.38 5.68 -0.60
CA CYS A 131 -10.74 5.30 -1.85
C CYS A 131 -11.45 5.83 -3.09
N LEU A 132 -12.80 5.87 -3.11
CA LEU A 132 -13.53 6.43 -4.26
C LEU A 132 -13.18 7.90 -4.49
N ARG A 133 -13.04 8.65 -3.40
CA ARG A 133 -12.70 10.06 -3.46
C ARG A 133 -11.25 10.28 -3.86
N ILE A 134 -10.33 9.46 -3.36
CA ILE A 134 -8.94 9.41 -3.83
C ILE A 134 -8.89 9.18 -5.34
N LEU A 135 -9.62 8.20 -5.85
CA LEU A 135 -9.61 7.87 -7.28
C LEU A 135 -10.19 8.98 -8.16
N LEU A 136 -11.15 9.76 -7.66
CA LEU A 136 -11.78 10.86 -8.38
C LEU A 136 -10.97 12.16 -8.31
N GLU A 137 -10.39 12.48 -7.16
CA GLU A 137 -9.76 13.77 -6.90
C GLU A 137 -8.22 13.73 -7.02
N CYS A 138 -7.59 12.55 -6.93
CA CYS A 138 -6.13 12.39 -7.02
C CYS A 138 -5.61 11.89 -8.38
N GLY A 139 -6.24 12.30 -9.49
CA GLY A 139 -5.85 11.84 -10.83
C GLY A 139 -4.45 12.26 -11.30
N ASP A 140 -3.80 13.19 -10.60
CA ASP A 140 -2.43 13.65 -10.84
C ASP A 140 -1.36 12.84 -10.09
N ILE A 141 -1.77 11.98 -9.14
CA ILE A 141 -0.89 11.09 -8.38
C ILE A 141 -0.97 9.69 -9.00
N PRO A 142 0.15 8.96 -9.18
CA PRO A 142 0.09 7.57 -9.62
C PRO A 142 -0.67 6.69 -8.61
N ILE A 143 -1.72 6.00 -9.08
CA ILE A 143 -2.54 5.10 -8.25
C ILE A 143 -2.49 3.68 -8.79
N LEU A 144 -2.15 2.72 -7.93
CA LEU A 144 -2.26 1.29 -8.20
C LEU A 144 -3.41 0.68 -7.39
N GLY A 145 -4.43 0.16 -8.08
CA GLY A 145 -5.50 -0.62 -7.44
C GLY A 145 -5.27 -2.12 -7.58
N VAL A 146 -5.43 -2.88 -6.50
CA VAL A 146 -5.34 -4.36 -6.51
C VAL A 146 -6.69 -4.96 -6.13
N CYS A 147 -7.19 -5.93 -6.91
CA CYS A 147 -8.50 -6.57 -6.70
C CYS A 147 -9.64 -5.56 -6.51
N LEU A 148 -10.17 -5.37 -5.29
CA LEU A 148 -11.20 -4.37 -4.99
C LEU A 148 -10.75 -2.95 -5.40
N GLY A 149 -9.49 -2.58 -5.17
CA GLY A 149 -8.95 -1.30 -5.63
C GLY A 149 -8.94 -1.16 -7.16
N HIS A 150 -8.67 -2.25 -7.89
CA HIS A 150 -8.73 -2.26 -9.35
C HIS A 150 -10.18 -2.12 -9.85
N GLN A 151 -11.11 -2.83 -9.22
CA GLN A 151 -12.53 -2.73 -9.52
C GLN A 151 -13.04 -1.31 -9.26
N ALA A 152 -12.64 -0.67 -8.16
CA ALA A 152 -12.96 0.72 -7.85
C ALA A 152 -12.45 1.68 -8.91
N LEU A 153 -11.19 1.50 -9.36
CA LEU A 153 -10.59 2.34 -10.40
C LEU A 153 -11.42 2.31 -11.68
N GLY A 154 -11.82 1.15 -12.19
CA GLY A 154 -12.63 1.18 -13.40
C GLY A 154 -14.12 1.43 -13.16
N PHE A 155 -14.64 1.20 -11.94
CA PHE A 155 -16.00 1.63 -11.55
C PHE A 155 -16.17 3.15 -11.70
N ILE A 156 -15.21 3.94 -11.21
CA ILE A 156 -15.26 5.41 -11.36
C ILE A 156 -15.14 5.87 -12.84
N HIS A 157 -14.52 5.05 -13.69
CA HIS A 157 -14.43 5.27 -15.14
C HIS A 157 -15.62 4.67 -15.90
N GLY A 158 -16.70 4.28 -15.22
CA GLY A 158 -17.95 3.84 -15.83
C GLY A 158 -18.01 2.37 -16.24
N ALA A 159 -17.03 1.56 -15.85
CA ALA A 159 -17.08 0.12 -16.09
C ALA A 159 -18.10 -0.55 -15.17
N LYS A 160 -18.73 -1.61 -15.68
CA LYS A 160 -19.59 -2.48 -14.86
C LYS A 160 -18.78 -3.59 -14.22
N ILE A 161 -18.85 -3.68 -12.90
CA ILE A 161 -18.30 -4.80 -12.13
C ILE A 161 -19.34 -5.91 -12.15
N VAL A 162 -19.00 -7.03 -12.80
CA VAL A 162 -19.84 -8.22 -12.84
C VAL A 162 -19.10 -9.38 -12.19
N HIS A 163 -19.83 -10.27 -11.52
CA HIS A 163 -19.25 -11.48 -10.97
C HIS A 163 -18.62 -12.32 -12.07
N ALA A 164 -17.43 -12.84 -11.79
CA ALA A 164 -16.82 -13.85 -12.64
C ALA A 164 -17.71 -15.11 -12.66
N PRO A 165 -17.77 -15.84 -13.79
CA PRO A 165 -18.54 -17.08 -13.90
C PRO A 165 -18.13 -18.14 -12.86
N GLU A 166 -16.87 -18.12 -12.43
CA GLU A 166 -16.34 -18.95 -11.35
C GLU A 166 -15.66 -18.08 -10.29
N ALA A 167 -15.88 -18.42 -9.01
CA ALA A 167 -15.11 -17.82 -7.92
C ALA A 167 -13.67 -18.34 -7.94
N ILE A 168 -12.73 -17.51 -8.36
CA ILE A 168 -11.30 -17.82 -8.28
C ILE A 168 -10.81 -17.41 -6.89
N HIS A 169 -10.69 -18.40 -6.01
CA HIS A 169 -9.93 -18.28 -4.75
C HIS A 169 -8.80 -19.32 -4.76
N GLY A 170 -7.56 -18.86 -4.55
CA GLY A 170 -6.42 -19.75 -4.26
C GLY A 170 -5.92 -20.67 -5.38
N ARG A 171 -6.34 -20.48 -6.65
CA ARG A 171 -5.84 -21.27 -7.80
C ARG A 171 -5.00 -20.42 -8.74
N LEU A 172 -3.73 -20.81 -8.92
CA LEU A 172 -2.87 -20.31 -9.98
C LEU A 172 -3.40 -20.83 -11.32
N ARG A 173 -3.94 -19.95 -12.16
CA ARG A 173 -4.11 -20.21 -13.60
C ARG A 173 -3.33 -19.15 -14.38
N GLN A 174 -2.68 -19.56 -15.47
CA GLN A 174 -2.14 -18.67 -16.49
C GLN A 174 -3.32 -18.01 -17.21
N GLY A 175 -3.77 -16.86 -16.70
CA GLY A 175 -4.94 -16.15 -17.22
C GLY A 175 -5.83 -15.66 -16.08
N LEU A 176 -5.77 -14.36 -15.82
CA LEU A 176 -6.43 -13.71 -14.69
C LEU A 176 -7.90 -13.41 -15.04
N GLU A 177 -8.82 -14.38 -14.88
CA GLU A 177 -10.27 -14.10 -14.90
C GLU A 177 -10.78 -13.77 -13.49
N LEU A 178 -10.25 -12.69 -12.91
CA LEU A 178 -10.97 -11.93 -11.88
C LEU A 178 -12.13 -11.18 -12.55
N CYS A 179 -13.15 -10.77 -11.78
CA CYS A 179 -14.32 -10.01 -12.25
C CYS A 179 -14.01 -9.15 -13.50
N TYR A 180 -14.58 -9.50 -14.66
CA TYR A 180 -14.27 -8.80 -15.90
C TYR A 180 -15.03 -7.48 -15.99
N MET A 181 -14.31 -6.42 -16.30
CA MET A 181 -14.87 -5.08 -16.41
C MET A 181 -15.48 -4.89 -17.80
N LYS A 182 -16.80 -4.72 -17.87
CA LYS A 182 -17.45 -4.40 -19.16
C LYS A 182 -17.50 -2.89 -19.35
N ASN A 183 -16.84 -2.39 -20.40
CA ASN A 183 -16.97 -1.00 -20.84
C ASN A 183 -18.41 -0.75 -21.31
N LYS A 184 -19.04 0.33 -20.83
CA LYS A 184 -20.22 0.88 -21.49
C LYS A 184 -19.76 1.53 -22.81
N PRO A 185 -20.44 1.30 -23.94
CA PRO A 185 -20.22 2.11 -25.12
C PRO A 185 -20.55 3.57 -24.78
N THR A 186 -19.57 4.46 -24.93
CA THR A 186 -19.76 5.89 -24.81
C THR A 186 -20.67 6.33 -25.96
N ARG A 187 -21.94 6.64 -25.68
CA ARG A 187 -22.75 7.39 -26.63
C ARG A 187 -22.20 8.81 -26.65
N SER A 188 -21.72 9.26 -27.80
CA SER A 188 -21.38 10.65 -28.05
C SER A 188 -22.64 11.50 -27.85
N GLY A 189 -22.75 12.19 -26.70
CA GLY A 189 -23.87 13.11 -26.46
C GLY A 189 -24.23 13.48 -25.03
N ASP A 190 -23.77 12.78 -23.99
CA ASP A 190 -24.24 13.09 -22.62
C ASP A 190 -23.31 14.07 -21.90
N SER A 191 -23.55 15.36 -22.15
CA SER A 191 -23.20 16.43 -21.23
C SER A 191 -24.04 16.31 -19.96
N LEU A 192 -23.48 15.83 -18.85
CA LEU A 192 -24.05 16.00 -17.52
C LEU A 192 -22.98 16.49 -16.54
N LEU A 193 -22.82 17.81 -16.56
CA LEU A 193 -22.40 18.60 -15.41
C LEU A 193 -23.44 18.47 -14.28
N ASN A 194 -22.93 18.51 -13.05
CA ASN A 194 -23.63 18.76 -11.79
C ASN A 194 -24.67 17.73 -11.30
N SER A 195 -24.22 16.86 -10.39
CA SER A 195 -25.02 16.54 -9.22
C SER A 195 -24.12 16.48 -7.98
N SER A 196 -24.29 17.47 -7.13
CA SER A 196 -23.72 17.63 -5.79
C SER A 196 -23.94 16.38 -4.93
N TYR A 197 -22.85 15.72 -4.54
CA TYR A 197 -22.84 14.78 -3.42
C TYR A 197 -22.54 15.55 -2.14
N SER A 198 -23.60 15.93 -1.41
CA SER A 198 -23.50 16.38 -0.03
C SER A 198 -23.47 15.14 0.88
N TYR A 199 -22.37 14.97 1.62
CA TYR A 199 -22.27 14.02 2.72
C TYR A 199 -22.53 14.79 4.02
N SER A 200 -23.58 14.40 4.75
CA SER A 200 -23.85 14.84 6.12
C SER A 200 -23.35 13.78 7.10
#